data_AF-A0A354YVM2-F1
#
_entry.id   AF-A0A354YVM2-F1
#
_cell.length_a   1.000
_cell.length_b   1.000
_cell.length_c   1.000
_cell.angle_alpha   90.00
_cell.angle_beta   90.00
_cell.angle_gamma   90.00
#
_symmetry.space_group_name_H-M   'P 1'
#
loop_
_entity.id
_entity.type
_entity.pdbx_description
1 polymer ?
#
loop_
_entity_poly.entity_id
_entity_poly.type
_entity_poly.pdbx_seq_one_letter_code
_entity_poly.pdbx_strand_id
1 'polypeptide(L)'
;EFREALEYLAEKAGIKLIESRSGKQTDHRKPVIELNQAAVEFYQQVLAGKAGQEAREYLSRRGIEAETIRKYRLGYAPDGWTRLEEHLLKKGYSQEYLKLSGLIKRSENRNSFYDLLRRRLVFPITHYNGDIVGLGGRVLDDSLPKYLNTPETELFSKRKVLYGLFQARDSIRQANEAIIVEGYMDCIKL
;
A
#
# COMPACT_ATOMS: atom_id res chain seq x y z
N GLU A 1 -3.74 -3.40 -28.83
CA GLU A 1 -3.81 -4.61 -27.98
C GLU A 1 -5.24 -4.91 -27.47
N PHE A 2 -5.68 -4.50 -26.26
CA PHE A 2 -7.00 -4.93 -25.72
C PHE A 2 -8.22 -4.29 -26.42
N ARG A 3 -8.12 -3.01 -26.79
CA ARG A 3 -9.22 -2.26 -27.42
C ARG A 3 -9.51 -2.71 -28.84
N GLU A 4 -8.48 -2.96 -29.63
CA GLU A 4 -8.59 -3.49 -31.00
C GLU A 4 -9.23 -4.89 -31.01
N ALA A 5 -8.88 -5.74 -30.04
CA ALA A 5 -9.52 -7.06 -29.88
C ALA A 5 -11.01 -6.93 -29.52
N LEU A 6 -11.37 -5.93 -28.71
CA LEU A 6 -12.76 -5.65 -28.33
C LEU A 6 -13.58 -5.09 -29.49
N GLU A 7 -13.00 -4.19 -30.30
CA GLU A 7 -13.60 -3.61 -31.50
C GLU A 7 -13.84 -4.69 -32.57
N TYR A 8 -12.85 -5.57 -32.80
CA TYR A 8 -12.97 -6.72 -33.71
C TYR A 8 -14.11 -7.68 -33.30
N LEU A 9 -14.24 -7.99 -32.01
CA LEU A 9 -15.28 -8.88 -31.51
C LEU A 9 -16.68 -8.26 -31.59
N ALA A 10 -16.79 -6.95 -31.32
CA ALA A 10 -18.07 -6.24 -31.39
C ALA A 10 -18.59 -6.16 -32.83
N GLU A 11 -17.71 -5.93 -33.80
CA GLU A 11 -18.04 -5.95 -35.23
C GLU A 11 -18.55 -7.34 -35.66
N LYS A 12 -17.86 -8.42 -35.27
CA LYS A 12 -18.31 -9.79 -35.54
C LYS A 12 -19.66 -10.13 -34.91
N ALA A 13 -19.98 -9.55 -33.75
CA ALA A 13 -21.22 -9.80 -33.04
C ALA A 13 -22.38 -8.89 -33.49
N GLY A 14 -22.14 -7.92 -34.40
CA GLY A 14 -23.15 -6.95 -34.80
C GLY A 14 -23.57 -5.99 -33.67
N ILE A 15 -22.76 -5.87 -32.62
CA ILE A 15 -23.03 -5.04 -31.45
C ILE A 15 -22.31 -3.70 -31.64
N LYS A 16 -23.06 -2.59 -31.62
CA LYS A 16 -22.43 -1.26 -31.54
C LYS A 16 -21.83 -1.07 -30.16
N LEU A 17 -20.51 -0.93 -30.09
CA LEU A 17 -19.85 -0.42 -28.89
C LEU A 17 -20.37 1.01 -28.65
N ILE A 18 -21.15 1.18 -27.58
CA ILE A 18 -21.48 2.52 -27.09
C ILE A 18 -20.18 3.05 -26.50
N GLU A 19 -19.54 3.99 -27.20
CA GLU A 19 -18.49 4.79 -26.57
C GLU A 19 -19.11 5.43 -25.34
N SER A 20 -18.68 5.00 -24.14
CA SER A 20 -19.05 5.71 -22.94
C SER A 20 -18.58 7.15 -23.15
N ARG A 21 -19.51 8.10 -23.08
CA ARG A 21 -19.23 9.54 -23.01
C ARG A 21 -18.56 9.89 -21.66
N SER A 22 -17.58 9.10 -21.23
CA SER A 22 -16.65 9.43 -20.18
C SER A 22 -15.46 10.09 -20.88
N GLY A 23 -15.49 11.42 -21.02
CA GLY A 23 -14.32 12.15 -21.50
C GLY A 23 -13.09 11.68 -20.74
N LYS A 24 -12.01 11.30 -21.46
CA LYS A 24 -10.76 10.70 -20.97
C LYS A 24 -10.64 10.74 -19.44
N GLN A 25 -11.29 9.80 -18.74
CA GLN A 25 -11.11 9.69 -17.31
C GLN A 25 -9.66 9.24 -17.16
N THR A 26 -8.83 10.14 -16.66
CA THR A 26 -7.40 9.90 -16.63
C THR A 26 -7.20 8.74 -15.67
N ASP A 27 -6.68 7.61 -16.16
CA ASP A 27 -6.49 6.44 -15.32
C ASP A 27 -5.39 6.74 -14.30
N HIS A 28 -5.80 7.07 -13.08
CA HIS A 28 -4.90 7.43 -11.98
C HIS A 28 -4.33 6.19 -11.29
N ARG A 29 -4.77 4.97 -11.64
CA ARG A 29 -4.40 3.74 -10.94
C ARG A 29 -2.89 3.50 -11.03
N LYS A 30 -2.33 3.54 -12.23
CA LYS A 30 -0.90 3.28 -12.45
C LYS A 30 -0.01 4.30 -11.73
N PRO A 31 -0.22 5.63 -11.86
CA PRO A 31 0.56 6.60 -11.10
C PRO A 31 0.46 6.44 -9.57
N VAL A 32 -0.72 6.08 -9.05
CA VAL A 32 -0.90 5.87 -7.61
C VAL A 32 -0.22 4.57 -7.14
N ILE A 33 -0.20 3.51 -7.95
CA ILE A 33 0.56 2.28 -7.66
C ILE A 33 2.06 2.59 -7.61
N GLU A 34 2.58 3.33 -8.59
CA GLU A 34 3.99 3.76 -8.64
C GLU A 34 4.36 4.64 -7.43
N LEU A 35 3.45 5.51 -7.02
CA LEU A 35 3.62 6.32 -5.81
C LEU A 35 3.64 5.47 -4.53
N ASN A 36 2.71 4.53 -4.39
CA ASN A 36 2.67 3.61 -3.25
C ASN A 36 3.96 2.80 -3.16
N GLN A 37 4.47 2.33 -4.30
CA GLN A 37 5.76 1.65 -4.40
C GLN A 37 6.91 2.54 -3.90
N ALA A 38 6.98 3.80 -4.34
CA ALA A 38 7.98 4.75 -3.88
C ALA A 38 7.86 5.08 -2.38
N ALA A 39 6.63 5.13 -1.84
CA ALA A 39 6.39 5.30 -0.42
C ALA A 39 6.95 4.12 0.40
N VAL A 40 6.76 2.89 -0.08
CA VAL A 40 7.31 1.70 0.57
C VAL A 40 8.84 1.72 0.56
N GLU A 41 9.44 2.05 -0.59
CA GLU A 41 10.90 2.18 -0.69
C GLU A 41 11.45 3.22 0.30
N PHE A 42 10.79 4.38 0.42
CA PHE A 42 11.13 5.39 1.42
C PHE A 42 11.09 4.80 2.84
N TYR A 43 10.00 4.15 3.22
CA TYR A 43 9.87 3.58 4.56
C TYR A 43 10.83 2.41 4.83
N GLN A 44 11.19 1.63 3.81
CA GLN A 44 12.24 0.60 3.93
C GLN A 44 13.62 1.23 4.16
N GLN A 45 13.95 2.32 3.46
CA GLN A 45 15.19 3.07 3.68
C GLN A 45 15.23 3.66 5.10
N VAL A 46 14.12 4.24 5.57
CA VAL A 46 14.02 4.74 6.95
C VAL A 46 14.21 3.61 7.96
N LEU A 47 13.56 2.46 7.74
CA LEU A 47 13.71 1.28 8.61
C LEU A 47 15.16 0.77 8.64
N ALA A 48 15.91 0.85 7.55
CA ALA A 48 17.31 0.45 7.51
C ALA A 48 18.25 1.50 8.15
N GLY A 49 17.89 2.78 8.08
CA GLY A 49 18.70 3.89 8.57
C GLY A 49 18.66 4.09 10.10
N LYS A 50 19.34 5.14 10.60
CA LYS A 50 19.40 5.45 12.04
C LYS A 50 18.02 5.67 12.66
N ALA A 51 17.12 6.35 11.95
CA ALA A 51 15.76 6.61 12.42
C ALA A 51 14.93 5.34 12.65
N GLY A 52 15.24 4.24 11.97
CA GLY A 52 14.56 2.95 12.10
C GLY A 52 15.01 2.08 13.28
N GLN A 53 15.95 2.53 14.11
CA GLN A 53 16.52 1.72 15.19
C GLN A 53 15.45 1.14 16.12
N GLU A 54 14.56 1.99 16.65
CA GLU A 54 13.47 1.58 17.54
C GLU A 54 12.57 0.51 16.89
N ALA A 55 12.25 0.68 15.61
CA ALA A 55 11.43 -0.26 14.86
C ALA A 55 12.12 -1.62 14.65
N ARG A 56 13.44 -1.63 14.38
CA ARG A 56 14.23 -2.86 14.27
C ARG A 56 14.35 -3.58 15.60
N GLU A 57 14.55 -2.86 16.69
CA GLU A 57 14.57 -3.43 18.05
C GLU A 57 13.20 -4.01 18.43
N TYR A 58 12.11 -3.32 18.06
CA TYR A 58 10.76 -3.84 18.23
C TYR A 58 10.54 -5.13 17.42
N LEU A 59 10.91 -5.16 16.14
CA LEU A 59 10.80 -6.35 15.29
C LEU A 59 11.61 -7.53 15.85
N SER A 60 12.84 -7.27 16.29
CA SER A 60 13.71 -8.28 16.91
C SER A 60 13.09 -8.85 18.20
N ARG A 61 12.60 -8.00 19.11
CA ARG A 61 11.88 -8.45 20.33
C ARG A 61 10.62 -9.25 20.02
N ARG A 62 10.00 -9.03 18.85
CA ARG A 62 8.85 -9.80 18.39
C ARG A 62 9.23 -11.08 17.65
N GLY A 63 10.52 -11.36 17.45
CA GLY A 63 11.01 -12.54 16.74
C GLY A 63 10.78 -12.49 15.22
N ILE A 64 10.74 -11.29 14.63
CA ILE A 64 10.57 -11.14 13.18
C ILE A 64 11.95 -11.14 12.52
N GLU A 65 12.18 -12.11 11.65
CA GLU A 65 13.46 -12.30 10.97
C GLU A 65 13.65 -11.33 9.79
N ALA A 66 14.92 -11.12 9.41
CA ALA A 66 15.27 -10.25 8.29
C ALA A 66 14.67 -10.71 6.96
N GLU A 67 14.51 -12.02 6.77
CA GLU A 67 13.86 -12.56 5.57
C GLU A 67 12.38 -12.18 5.51
N THR A 68 11.64 -12.34 6.61
CA THR A 68 10.24 -11.88 6.73
C THR A 68 10.12 -10.39 6.48
N ILE A 69 11.01 -9.58 7.06
CA ILE A 69 11.06 -8.12 6.84
C ILE A 69 11.19 -7.80 5.35
N ARG A 70 12.06 -8.53 4.62
CA ARG A 70 12.24 -8.35 3.16
C ARG A 70 11.03 -8.86 2.37
N LYS A 71 10.55 -10.08 2.65
CA LYS A 71 9.43 -10.75 1.96
C LYS A 71 8.14 -9.93 2.02
N TYR A 72 7.85 -9.36 3.19
CA TYR A 72 6.67 -8.50 3.40
C TYR A 72 6.96 -7.01 3.20
N ARG A 73 8.19 -6.66 2.83
CA ARG A 73 8.64 -5.29 2.53
C ARG A 73 8.34 -4.30 3.65
N LEU A 74 8.51 -4.71 4.90
CA LEU A 74 8.21 -3.88 6.05
C LEU A 74 9.07 -2.61 6.06
N GLY A 75 8.49 -1.51 6.51
CA GLY A 75 9.16 -0.21 6.60
C GLY A 75 8.90 0.48 7.94
N TYR A 76 9.44 1.68 8.11
CA TYR A 76 9.18 2.51 9.29
C TYR A 76 8.82 3.93 8.89
N ALA A 77 7.67 4.40 9.36
CA ALA A 77 7.25 5.78 9.25
C ALA A 77 7.87 6.57 10.42
N PRO A 78 8.82 7.48 10.16
CA PRO A 78 9.46 8.25 11.22
C PRO A 78 8.48 9.26 11.82
N ASP A 79 8.91 9.93 12.89
CA ASP A 79 8.16 11.08 13.40
C ASP A 79 8.27 12.29 12.45
N GLY A 80 7.24 13.12 12.46
CA GLY A 80 7.10 14.30 11.60
C GLY A 80 5.81 14.29 10.78
N TRP A 81 5.31 15.49 10.49
CA TRP A 81 3.99 15.66 9.88
C TRP A 81 3.97 15.50 8.36
N THR A 82 5.11 15.62 7.67
CA THR A 82 5.18 15.78 6.20
C THR A 82 6.38 15.05 5.60
N ARG A 83 6.98 14.07 6.30
CA ARG A 83 8.22 13.39 5.87
C ARG A 83 8.04 12.64 4.55
N LEU A 84 6.94 11.89 4.42
CA LEU A 84 6.61 11.18 3.20
C LEU A 84 6.21 12.16 2.09
N GLU A 85 5.33 13.12 2.40
CA GLU A 85 4.89 14.13 1.43
C GLU A 85 6.09 14.87 0.82
N GLU A 86 6.96 15.44 1.65
CA GLU A 86 8.16 16.16 1.21
C GLU A 86 9.08 15.28 0.37
N HIS A 87 9.29 14.02 0.78
CA HIS A 87 10.13 13.08 0.05
C HIS A 87 9.58 12.80 -1.36
N LEU A 88 8.27 12.50 -1.47
CA LEU A 88 7.65 12.14 -2.74
C LEU A 88 7.48 13.34 -3.67
N LEU A 89 7.14 14.52 -3.13
CA LEU A 89 7.11 15.76 -3.92
C LEU A 89 8.51 16.09 -4.47
N LYS A 90 9.56 15.93 -3.67
CA LYS A 90 10.94 16.11 -4.13
C LYS A 90 11.35 15.11 -5.22
N LYS A 91 10.76 13.91 -5.25
CA LYS A 91 10.94 12.92 -6.33
C LYS A 91 10.08 13.19 -7.57
N GLY A 92 9.25 14.25 -7.57
CA GLY A 92 8.44 14.65 -8.72
C GLY A 92 7.05 14.02 -8.77
N TYR A 93 6.61 13.31 -7.72
CA TYR A 93 5.23 12.83 -7.65
C TYR A 93 4.26 13.99 -7.40
N SER A 94 3.04 13.88 -7.92
CA SER A 94 2.02 14.92 -7.74
C SER A 94 1.35 14.85 -6.37
N GLN A 95 0.99 16.01 -5.82
CA GLN A 95 0.20 16.08 -4.59
C GLN A 95 -1.20 15.47 -4.78
N GLU A 96 -1.73 15.49 -6.00
CA GLU A 96 -2.98 14.82 -6.34
C GLU A 96 -2.90 13.31 -6.12
N TYR A 97 -1.85 12.65 -6.61
CA TYR A 97 -1.69 11.20 -6.44
C TYR A 97 -1.40 10.83 -4.99
N LEU A 98 -0.69 11.68 -4.24
CA LEU A 98 -0.55 11.53 -2.79
C LEU A 98 -1.93 11.50 -2.10
N LYS A 99 -2.84 12.41 -2.47
CA LYS A 99 -4.20 12.41 -1.92
C LYS A 99 -4.98 11.15 -2.31
N LEU A 100 -4.96 10.78 -3.60
CA LEU A 100 -5.69 9.61 -4.11
C LEU A 100 -5.18 8.30 -3.51
N SER A 101 -3.89 8.22 -3.16
CA SER A 101 -3.31 7.08 -2.45
C SER A 101 -3.82 6.92 -1.02
N GLY A 102 -4.40 7.98 -0.42
CA GLY A 102 -4.79 8.01 0.99
C GLY A 102 -3.62 8.04 1.97
N LEU A 103 -2.37 8.22 1.51
CA LEU A 103 -1.18 8.27 2.35
C LEU A 103 -0.98 9.61 3.07
N ILE A 104 -1.68 10.65 2.62
CA ILE A 104 -1.77 11.95 3.30
C ILE A 104 -3.22 12.29 3.63
N LYS A 105 -3.41 13.10 4.67
CA LYS A 105 -4.71 13.64 5.08
C LYS A 105 -4.69 15.16 5.01
N ARG A 106 -5.83 15.76 4.66
CA ARG A 106 -6.00 17.22 4.71
C ARG A 106 -6.16 17.65 6.16
N SER A 107 -5.49 18.73 6.55
CA SER A 107 -5.73 19.39 7.83
C SER A 107 -7.10 20.09 7.82
N GLU A 108 -7.84 19.99 8.92
CA GLU A 108 -9.14 20.67 9.07
C GLU A 108 -8.94 22.17 9.33
N ASN A 109 -7.85 22.54 10.01
CA ASN A 109 -7.61 23.90 10.50
C ASN A 109 -6.62 24.70 9.64
N ARG A 110 -5.97 24.06 8.67
CA ARG A 110 -4.96 24.67 7.81
C ARG A 110 -5.17 24.21 6.37
N ASN A 111 -4.80 25.05 5.40
CA ASN A 111 -4.76 24.63 4.01
C ASN A 111 -3.48 23.83 3.70
N SER A 112 -3.25 22.75 4.46
CA SER A 112 -2.08 21.90 4.37
C SER A 112 -2.46 20.42 4.50
N PHE A 113 -1.53 19.54 4.13
CA PHE A 113 -1.67 18.10 4.31
C PHE A 113 -0.72 17.60 5.41
N TYR A 114 -0.91 16.36 5.82
CA TYR A 114 0.00 15.65 6.71
C TYR A 114 -0.01 14.14 6.43
N ASP A 115 1.12 13.49 6.71
CA ASP A 115 1.34 12.05 6.54
C ASP A 115 0.37 11.24 7.42
N LEU A 116 -0.28 10.23 6.84
CA LEU A 116 -1.19 9.34 7.57
C LEU A 116 -0.46 8.56 8.68
N LEU A 117 0.71 8.01 8.36
CA LEU A 117 1.49 7.15 9.24
C LEU A 117 2.67 7.95 9.81
N ARG A 118 2.81 7.93 11.14
CA ARG A 118 3.88 8.60 11.88
C ARG A 118 4.24 7.75 13.09
N ARG A 119 5.53 7.56 13.37
CA ARG A 119 6.04 6.68 14.44
C ARG A 119 5.41 5.28 14.42
N ARG A 120 5.34 4.67 13.24
CA ARG A 120 4.68 3.38 13.03
C ARG A 120 5.55 2.44 12.21
N LEU A 121 5.58 1.17 12.61
CA LEU A 121 5.99 0.07 11.74
C LEU A 121 5.00 -0.02 10.59
N VAL A 122 5.48 -0.02 9.36
CA VAL A 122 4.67 0.02 8.13
C VAL A 122 4.58 -1.37 7.51
N PHE A 123 3.36 -1.75 7.16
CA PHE A 123 3.00 -3.01 6.51
C PHE A 123 2.39 -2.69 5.13
N PRO A 124 3.13 -2.92 4.03
CA PRO A 124 2.56 -2.79 2.68
C PRO A 124 1.39 -3.73 2.46
N ILE A 125 0.27 -3.20 2.00
CA ILE A 125 -0.91 -3.97 1.64
C ILE A 125 -0.88 -4.18 0.13
N THR A 126 -0.63 -5.43 -0.26
CA THR A 126 -0.54 -5.84 -1.67
C THR A 126 -1.82 -6.51 -2.13
N HIS A 127 -2.22 -6.23 -3.36
CA HIS A 127 -3.23 -6.99 -4.07
C HIS A 127 -2.68 -8.35 -4.56
N TYR A 128 -3.52 -9.25 -5.08
CA TYR A 128 -3.11 -10.63 -5.43
C TYR A 128 -2.02 -10.69 -6.52
N ASN A 129 -1.92 -9.64 -7.34
CA ASN A 129 -0.94 -9.49 -8.40
C ASN A 129 0.39 -8.86 -7.93
N GLY A 130 0.47 -8.44 -6.66
CA GLY A 130 1.67 -7.84 -6.06
C GLY A 130 1.67 -6.31 -6.01
N ASP A 131 0.71 -5.65 -6.65
CA ASP A 131 0.60 -4.20 -6.61
C ASP A 131 0.34 -3.71 -5.18
N ILE A 132 1.09 -2.70 -4.75
CA ILE A 132 0.89 -2.07 -3.44
C ILE A 132 -0.29 -1.10 -3.55
N VAL A 133 -1.40 -1.47 -2.92
CA VAL A 133 -2.67 -0.73 -3.01
C VAL A 133 -2.92 0.17 -1.80
N GLY A 134 -2.25 -0.11 -0.67
CA GLY A 134 -2.34 0.71 0.53
C GLY A 134 -1.26 0.33 1.55
N LEU A 135 -1.30 0.97 2.71
CA LEU A 135 -0.38 0.74 3.81
C LEU A 135 -1.12 0.57 5.13
N GLY A 136 -0.65 -0.36 5.95
CA GLY A 136 -0.98 -0.48 7.36
C GLY A 136 0.15 0.05 8.23
N GLY A 137 -0.16 0.53 9.42
CA GLY A 137 0.80 1.08 10.36
C GLY A 137 0.51 0.70 11.79
N ARG A 138 1.47 0.10 12.48
CA ARG A 138 1.38 -0.26 13.89
C ARG A 138 2.25 0.67 14.74
N VAL A 139 1.70 1.23 15.83
CA VAL A 139 2.52 1.94 16.83
C VAL A 139 3.60 1.02 17.39
N LEU A 140 4.68 1.56 17.96
CA LEU A 140 5.72 0.75 18.63
C LEU A 140 5.54 0.72 20.15
N ASP A 141 4.72 1.62 20.67
CA ASP A 141 4.39 1.83 22.08
C ASP A 141 2.90 1.52 22.34
N ASP A 142 2.35 2.06 23.44
CA ASP A 142 0.96 1.88 23.85
C ASP A 142 0.01 2.95 23.27
N SER A 143 0.47 3.75 22.30
CA SER A 143 -0.36 4.78 21.67
C SER A 143 -1.53 4.18 20.90
N LEU A 144 -2.66 4.89 20.89
CA LEU A 144 -3.86 4.49 20.15
C LEU A 144 -4.08 5.35 18.88
N PRO A 145 -4.69 4.79 17.82
CA PRO A 145 -5.05 3.38 17.66
C PRO A 145 -3.82 2.51 17.40
N LYS A 146 -3.84 1.26 17.90
CA LYS A 146 -2.72 0.31 17.77
C LYS A 146 -2.35 0.04 16.32
N TYR A 147 -3.35 -0.08 15.45
CA TYR A 147 -3.20 -0.20 14.00
C TYR A 147 -3.97 0.91 13.29
N LEU A 148 -3.41 1.38 12.19
CA LEU A 148 -4.02 2.36 11.31
C LEU A 148 -3.76 1.94 9.87
N ASN A 149 -4.81 1.90 9.05
CA ASN A 149 -4.69 1.59 7.63
C ASN A 149 -4.99 2.83 6.80
N THR A 150 -4.44 2.87 5.58
CA THR A 150 -4.96 3.70 4.50
C THR A 150 -6.49 3.59 4.44
N PRO A 151 -7.21 4.71 4.26
CA PRO A 151 -8.66 4.68 4.03
C PRO A 151 -9.02 3.91 2.76
N GLU A 152 -10.31 3.68 2.50
CA GLU A 152 -10.73 3.14 1.19
C GLU A 152 -10.29 4.09 0.07
N THR A 153 -9.75 3.54 -1.00
CA THR A 153 -9.34 4.26 -2.22
C THR A 153 -9.81 3.50 -3.46
N GLU A 154 -9.59 4.05 -4.65
CA GLU A 154 -9.89 3.34 -5.89
C GLU A 154 -9.08 2.04 -6.08
N LEU A 155 -7.90 1.98 -5.44
CA LEU A 155 -7.01 0.82 -5.46
C LEU A 155 -7.24 -0.13 -4.28
N PHE A 156 -7.66 0.40 -3.13
CA PHE A 156 -7.74 -0.35 -1.88
C PHE A 156 -9.15 -0.39 -1.32
N SER A 157 -9.68 -1.62 -1.24
CA SER A 157 -10.87 -1.90 -0.45
C SER A 157 -10.61 -3.02 0.56
N LYS A 158 -10.84 -2.75 1.85
CA LYS A 158 -10.60 -3.70 2.94
C LYS A 158 -11.38 -4.99 2.76
N ARG A 159 -12.55 -4.94 2.12
CA ARG A 159 -13.41 -6.10 1.85
C ARG A 159 -12.88 -7.02 0.75
N LYS A 160 -11.94 -6.54 -0.08
CA LYS A 160 -11.46 -7.22 -1.28
C LYS A 160 -9.98 -7.63 -1.20
N VAL A 161 -9.30 -7.33 -0.10
CA VAL A 161 -7.86 -7.56 0.04
C VAL A 161 -7.57 -8.40 1.28
N LEU A 162 -6.85 -9.51 1.07
CA LEU A 162 -6.29 -10.34 2.12
C LEU A 162 -4.79 -10.09 2.21
N TYR A 163 -4.33 -9.58 3.35
CA TYR A 163 -2.91 -9.36 3.59
C TYR A 163 -2.15 -10.69 3.56
N GLY A 164 -0.96 -10.69 2.94
CA GLY A 164 -0.13 -11.89 2.81
C GLY A 164 -0.53 -12.82 1.65
N LEU A 165 -1.68 -12.61 1.00
CA LEU A 165 -2.13 -13.48 -0.09
C LEU A 165 -1.13 -13.53 -1.25
N PHE A 166 -0.58 -12.38 -1.65
CA PHE A 166 0.45 -12.34 -2.71
C PHE A 166 1.67 -13.20 -2.35
N GLN A 167 2.11 -13.13 -1.09
CA GLN A 167 3.27 -13.86 -0.58
C GLN A 167 3.00 -15.36 -0.39
N ALA A 168 1.75 -15.74 -0.10
CA ALA A 168 1.37 -17.11 0.27
C ALA A 168 0.70 -17.91 -0.86
N ARG A 169 0.24 -17.27 -1.95
CA ARG A 169 -0.60 -17.90 -2.99
C ARG A 169 -0.02 -19.19 -3.57
N ASP A 170 1.29 -19.27 -3.75
CA ASP A 170 1.93 -20.45 -4.31
C ASP A 170 1.99 -21.59 -3.29
N SER A 171 2.32 -21.29 -2.04
CA SER A 171 2.30 -22.26 -0.94
C SER A 171 0.88 -22.78 -0.67
N ILE A 172 -0.12 -21.91 -0.69
CA ILE A 172 -1.54 -22.28 -0.56
C ILE A 172 -1.93 -23.26 -1.67
N ARG A 173 -1.56 -22.96 -2.92
CA ARG A 173 -1.87 -23.82 -4.07
C ARG A 173 -1.17 -25.18 -3.98
N GLN A 174 0.08 -25.22 -3.51
CA GLN A 174 0.84 -26.46 -3.35
C GLN A 174 0.31 -27.33 -2.22
N ALA A 175 -0.05 -26.72 -1.09
CA ALA A 175 -0.60 -27.42 0.08
C ALA A 175 -2.11 -27.73 -0.05
N ASN A 176 -2.81 -27.07 -0.97
CA ASN A 176 -4.26 -27.05 -1.08
C ASN A 176 -4.95 -26.68 0.26
N GLU A 177 -4.34 -25.77 0.99
CA GLU A 177 -4.76 -25.35 2.33
C GLU A 177 -4.41 -23.86 2.55
N ALA A 178 -5.26 -23.15 3.28
CA ALA A 178 -5.00 -21.78 3.70
C ALA A 178 -5.32 -21.60 5.19
N ILE A 179 -4.42 -20.90 5.89
CA ILE A 179 -4.61 -20.50 7.28
C ILE A 179 -5.01 -19.03 7.31
N ILE A 180 -6.15 -18.72 7.93
CA ILE A 180 -6.64 -17.35 8.09
C ILE A 180 -6.39 -16.92 9.54
N VAL A 181 -5.79 -15.74 9.71
CA VAL A 181 -5.45 -15.15 11.01
C VAL A 181 -5.97 -13.71 11.10
N GLU A 182 -6.05 -13.17 12.31
CA GLU A 182 -6.70 -11.88 12.56
C GLU A 182 -5.89 -10.66 12.12
N GLY A 183 -4.55 -10.71 12.16
CA GLY A 183 -3.72 -9.52 12.01
C GLY A 183 -2.42 -9.72 11.23
N TYR A 184 -1.82 -8.58 10.86
CA TYR A 184 -0.54 -8.54 10.14
C TYR A 184 0.57 -9.29 10.88
N MET A 185 0.67 -9.05 12.19
CA MET A 185 1.71 -9.67 13.02
C MET A 185 1.56 -11.19 13.12
N ASP A 186 0.33 -11.69 13.13
CA ASP A 186 0.07 -13.13 13.16
C ASP A 186 0.43 -13.75 11.79
N CYS A 187 0.04 -13.06 10.70
CA CYS A 187 0.33 -13.51 9.34
C CYS A 187 1.83 -13.59 9.04
N ILE A 188 2.64 -12.59 9.45
CA ILE A 188 4.08 -12.59 9.16
C ILE A 188 4.90 -13.48 10.10
N LYS A 189 4.29 -14.04 11.15
CA LYS A 189 4.95 -14.92 12.13
C LYS A 189 4.84 -16.41 11.78
N LEU A 190 3.91 -16.75 10.88
CA LEU A 190 3.78 -18.08 10.30
C LEU A 190 4.88 -18.31 9.27
#